data_AF-A0A1J4M9Z5-F1
#
_entry.id   AF-A0A1J4M9Z5-F1
#
_cell.length_a   1.000
_cell.length_b   1.000
_cell.length_c   1.000
_cell.angle_alpha   90.00
_cell.angle_beta   90.00
_cell.angle_gamma   90.00
#
_symmetry.space_group_name_H-M   'P 1'
#
loop_
_entity.id
_entity.type
_entity.pdbx_description
1 polymer ?
#
loop_
_entity_poly.entity_id
_entity_poly.type
_entity_poly.pdbx_seq_one_letter_code
_entity_poly.pdbx_strand_id
1 'polypeptide(L)'
;MKMQTCNSAMLHSEYDEHALTNSKKIFLGPEICQHYDFERVSHYYNNQCLNPYDHSSTIYYNGILYSRNENIVFNLKMNKIITASSSLKELLGLVNSHIYYLNEKNMASILYKIATLCQNNNSKGRIKRDERFKFLLDVMVFRSNFPSRFSPKELSSIVWSLVKLGMNNHILFEIVGNESIIQLERFVSINLSIILWSFAKAEKFNKNLFVYAIPKILSELENLEPQQISNIAWSYSKVGLISPHLFENLKRRSIKTIDKFLPIHISMLCYAFSLADIVPKDLYELISKMEISSFSPKALVHIFWSFSLAELKFPVNWVFWILDNERISFLSLHELGLLIYSFSLNFIKGSVLIRHSKLSDDNFISNNHLQKTSITKALSIKDRDPENCIIEWNNSFEFLNIIQVKPGSNLNDYDYFIWDTLDKISTKLYEKFRKVQEISDIIWILAFIGKDITKFIEKANKKLPNELNQIINYCDFSTKPSENCCTGIEDTSSVSISSHTSPFSTCCNSESPVGQSSPATSENTNKNLDRVSTYTINKLCDSEVHISLIDYNQSSINSESNHSISGNSNSILSTLALFTYNLLLVFIVLFY
;
A
#
# COMPACT_ATOMS: atom_id res chain seq x y z
N MET A 1 31.75 14.95 -41.56
CA MET A 1 30.79 15.90 -42.15
C MET A 1 30.00 16.48 -40.99
N LYS A 2 30.19 17.80 -40.77
CA LYS A 2 29.76 18.70 -39.67
C LYS A 2 28.98 18.14 -38.46
N MET A 3 29.66 18.18 -37.31
CA MET A 3 29.10 18.38 -35.98
C MET A 3 28.21 19.63 -35.93
N GLN A 4 27.05 19.53 -35.31
CA GLN A 4 26.34 20.68 -34.72
C GLN A 4 26.22 20.43 -33.22
N THR A 5 27.13 21.09 -32.50
CA THR A 5 27.06 21.36 -31.07
C THR A 5 25.89 22.30 -30.80
N CYS A 6 24.81 21.81 -30.20
CA CYS A 6 23.80 22.69 -29.61
C CYS A 6 24.31 23.18 -28.25
N ASN A 7 24.77 24.43 -28.23
CA ASN A 7 25.16 25.17 -27.04
C ASN A 7 24.01 25.23 -26.02
N SER A 8 24.26 24.69 -24.84
CA SER A 8 23.41 24.65 -23.65
C SER A 8 23.43 25.96 -22.84
N ALA A 9 23.44 27.14 -23.48
CA ALA A 9 23.68 28.40 -22.78
C ALA A 9 22.75 29.60 -23.12
N MET A 10 21.67 29.44 -23.90
CA MET A 10 20.82 30.58 -24.29
C MET A 10 19.30 30.31 -24.36
N LEU A 11 18.76 29.52 -23.43
CA LEU A 11 17.30 29.35 -23.28
C LEU A 11 16.78 29.65 -21.86
N HIS A 12 17.56 30.36 -21.04
CA HIS A 12 17.24 30.63 -19.63
C HIS A 12 16.90 32.09 -19.30
N SER A 13 16.51 32.95 -20.25
CA SER A 13 16.21 34.35 -19.91
C SER A 13 14.99 34.99 -20.59
N GLU A 14 14.13 34.25 -21.28
CA GLU A 14 12.99 34.88 -22.00
C GLU A 14 11.60 34.30 -21.70
N TYR A 15 11.46 33.42 -20.69
CA TYR A 15 10.15 32.91 -20.26
C TYR A 15 9.54 33.59 -19.02
N ASP A 16 10.17 34.64 -18.47
CA ASP A 16 9.82 35.17 -17.15
C ASP A 16 9.07 36.53 -17.11
N GLU A 17 8.66 37.13 -18.23
CA GLU A 17 7.98 38.46 -18.17
C GLU A 17 6.60 38.57 -18.83
N HIS A 18 6.07 37.53 -19.48
CA HIS A 18 4.78 37.65 -20.20
C HIS A 18 3.64 36.71 -19.77
N ALA A 19 3.81 35.88 -18.73
CA ALA A 19 2.76 34.97 -18.26
C ALA A 19 1.83 35.57 -17.17
N LEU A 20 2.12 36.73 -16.60
CA LEU A 20 1.51 37.18 -15.33
C LEU A 20 0.63 38.44 -15.39
N THR A 21 0.43 39.07 -16.56
CA THR A 21 -0.40 40.29 -16.68
C THR A 21 -1.73 40.10 -17.40
N ASN A 22 -2.05 38.88 -17.85
CA ASN A 22 -3.38 38.57 -18.35
C ASN A 22 -4.12 37.70 -17.35
N SER A 23 -5.20 38.24 -16.80
CA SER A 23 -6.31 37.53 -16.14
C SER A 23 -7.04 36.58 -17.12
N LYS A 24 -6.28 35.74 -17.85
CA LYS A 24 -6.84 34.55 -18.45
C LYS A 24 -7.30 33.69 -17.28
N LYS A 25 -8.62 33.61 -17.11
CA LYS A 25 -9.30 32.58 -16.32
C LYS A 25 -8.44 31.32 -16.38
N ILE A 26 -7.81 30.97 -15.25
CA ILE A 26 -7.19 29.66 -15.09
C ILE A 26 -8.36 28.71 -15.31
N PHE A 27 -8.41 28.06 -16.48
CA PHE A 27 -9.42 27.06 -16.79
C PHE A 27 -9.08 25.82 -15.97
N LEU A 28 -9.37 25.90 -14.68
CA LEU A 28 -9.49 24.74 -13.83
C LEU A 28 -10.68 23.95 -14.37
N GLY A 29 -10.49 22.66 -14.63
CA GLY A 29 -11.56 21.80 -15.09
C GLY A 29 -12.77 21.92 -14.15
N PRO A 30 -14.01 21.82 -14.68
CA PRO A 30 -15.23 22.03 -13.89
C PRO A 30 -15.31 21.15 -12.63
N GLU A 31 -14.64 19.99 -12.61
CA GLU A 31 -14.56 19.07 -11.47
C GLU A 31 -13.74 19.64 -10.29
N ILE A 32 -12.64 20.36 -10.57
CA ILE A 32 -11.78 20.93 -9.52
C ILE A 32 -12.52 22.05 -8.77
N CYS A 33 -13.31 22.86 -9.49
CA CYS A 33 -14.11 23.96 -8.95
C CYS A 33 -15.28 23.52 -8.05
N GLN A 34 -15.69 22.24 -8.08
CA GLN A 34 -16.76 21.72 -7.21
C GLN A 34 -16.27 21.38 -5.80
N HIS A 35 -14.98 21.11 -5.65
CA HIS A 35 -14.39 20.63 -4.39
C HIS A 35 -13.59 21.68 -3.63
N TYR A 36 -13.25 22.79 -4.29
CA TYR A 36 -12.41 23.85 -3.75
C TYR A 36 -13.01 25.21 -4.06
N ASP A 37 -13.02 26.09 -3.06
CA ASP A 37 -13.57 27.43 -3.19
C ASP A 37 -12.55 28.38 -3.85
N PHE A 38 -12.41 28.26 -5.17
CA PHE A 38 -11.51 29.14 -5.93
C PHE A 38 -12.05 30.55 -6.08
N GLU A 39 -13.33 30.83 -5.81
CA GLU A 39 -13.82 32.21 -5.73
C GLU A 39 -13.24 32.88 -4.49
N ARG A 40 -13.24 32.20 -3.35
CA ARG A 40 -12.56 32.66 -2.13
C ARG A 40 -11.06 32.80 -2.33
N VAL A 41 -10.42 31.86 -3.05
CA VAL A 41 -8.98 31.96 -3.39
C VAL A 41 -8.71 33.08 -4.41
N SER A 42 -9.58 33.28 -5.40
CA SER A 42 -9.46 34.32 -6.44
C SER A 42 -9.71 35.71 -5.86
N HIS A 43 -10.71 35.87 -5.00
CA HIS A 43 -10.91 37.08 -4.20
C HIS A 43 -9.71 37.33 -3.25
N TYR A 44 -9.06 36.26 -2.75
CA TYR A 44 -7.78 36.32 -2.03
C TYR A 44 -6.63 36.87 -2.90
N TYR A 45 -6.58 36.59 -4.21
CA TYR A 45 -5.55 37.14 -5.11
C TYR A 45 -5.94 38.48 -5.77
N ASN A 46 -7.23 38.77 -5.94
CA ASN A 46 -7.71 39.97 -6.63
C ASN A 46 -7.81 41.21 -5.73
N ASN A 47 -8.00 41.05 -4.41
CA ASN A 47 -8.12 42.18 -3.48
C ASN A 47 -6.80 42.73 -2.92
N GLN A 48 -5.66 42.13 -3.27
CA GLN A 48 -4.34 42.67 -2.99
C GLN A 48 -3.48 42.48 -4.25
N CYS A 49 -3.38 43.53 -5.07
CA CYS A 49 -2.48 43.57 -6.22
C CYS A 49 -1.06 43.17 -5.79
N LEU A 50 -0.42 42.38 -6.65
CA LEU A 50 0.93 41.82 -6.62
C LEU A 50 1.05 40.47 -5.90
N ASN A 51 1.24 39.46 -6.75
CA ASN A 51 1.96 38.24 -6.43
C ASN A 51 3.19 38.61 -5.56
N PRO A 52 3.36 38.08 -4.34
CA PRO A 52 4.55 38.34 -3.53
C PRO A 52 5.85 37.75 -4.14
N TYR A 53 5.76 37.23 -5.37
CA TYR A 53 6.88 36.74 -6.17
C TYR A 53 6.94 37.39 -7.55
N ASP A 54 6.21 38.48 -7.81
CA ASP A 54 6.53 39.34 -8.95
C ASP A 54 7.97 39.81 -8.79
N HIS A 55 8.76 39.74 -9.87
CA HIS A 55 10.19 40.04 -9.91
C HIS A 55 10.56 41.50 -9.57
N SER A 56 9.61 42.29 -9.09
CA SER A 56 9.86 43.59 -8.47
C SER A 56 10.31 43.40 -7.01
N SER A 57 11.36 44.10 -6.61
CA SER A 57 12.12 43.94 -5.36
C SER A 57 11.35 44.20 -4.04
N THR A 58 10.03 44.38 -4.08
CA THR A 58 9.27 45.00 -3.00
C THR A 58 7.79 44.57 -2.97
N ILE A 59 7.27 44.23 -1.79
CA ILE A 59 5.92 43.70 -1.57
C ILE A 59 5.25 44.48 -0.42
N TYR A 60 3.96 44.79 -0.52
CA TYR A 60 3.25 45.68 0.41
C TYR A 60 2.57 44.94 1.59
N TYR A 61 2.69 45.45 2.82
CA TYR A 61 1.93 44.99 4.00
C TYR A 61 1.66 46.12 5.01
N ASN A 62 0.39 46.28 5.46
CA ASN A 62 -0.04 47.34 6.40
C ASN A 62 0.45 48.76 6.03
N GLY A 63 0.58 49.07 4.73
CA GLY A 63 1.11 50.34 4.26
C GLY A 63 2.63 50.42 4.17
N ILE A 64 3.36 49.33 4.42
CA ILE A 64 4.83 49.26 4.45
C ILE A 64 5.35 48.34 3.34
N LEU A 65 6.35 48.80 2.59
CA LEU A 65 7.07 48.05 1.57
C LEU A 65 8.12 47.14 2.20
N TYR A 66 8.01 45.83 1.97
CA TYR A 66 8.96 44.81 2.39
C TYR A 66 9.87 44.44 1.23
N SER A 67 11.19 44.49 1.44
CA SER A 67 12.14 43.98 0.45
C SER A 67 12.07 42.45 0.33
N ARG A 68 12.52 41.89 -0.81
CA ARG A 68 12.66 40.42 -1.01
C ARG A 68 13.41 39.74 0.15
N ASN A 69 14.40 40.41 0.73
CA ASN A 69 15.17 39.91 1.88
C ASN A 69 14.33 39.82 3.16
N GLU A 70 13.44 40.78 3.40
CA GLU A 70 12.55 40.74 4.57
C GLU A 70 11.51 39.63 4.47
N ASN A 71 11.03 39.31 3.27
CA ASN A 71 10.12 38.19 3.06
C ASN A 71 10.79 36.83 3.31
N ILE A 72 12.07 36.69 2.89
CA ILE A 72 12.87 35.50 3.23
C ILE A 72 13.03 35.38 4.75
N VAL A 73 13.39 36.48 5.43
CA VAL A 73 13.52 36.51 6.89
C VAL A 73 12.20 36.19 7.58
N PHE A 74 11.08 36.69 7.09
CA PHE A 74 9.74 36.37 7.58
C PHE A 74 9.46 34.86 7.46
N ASN A 75 9.60 34.27 6.29
CA ASN A 75 9.30 32.84 6.07
C ASN A 75 10.23 31.91 6.88
N LEU A 76 11.49 32.33 7.13
CA LEU A 76 12.40 31.63 8.03
C LEU A 76 11.95 31.70 9.50
N LYS A 77 11.53 32.89 9.97
CA LYS A 77 10.95 33.06 11.31
C LYS A 77 9.66 32.28 11.45
N MET A 78 8.78 32.32 10.45
CA MET A 78 7.53 31.57 10.43
C MET A 78 7.77 30.06 10.51
N ASN A 79 8.74 29.52 9.76
CA ASN A 79 9.09 28.11 9.88
C ASN A 79 9.52 27.75 11.31
N LYS A 80 10.32 28.59 11.99
CA LYS A 80 10.70 28.35 13.39
C LYS A 80 9.48 28.31 14.30
N ILE A 81 8.55 29.26 14.15
CA ILE A 81 7.29 29.30 14.91
C ILE A 81 6.48 28.02 14.66
N ILE A 82 6.24 27.65 13.40
CA ILE A 82 5.48 26.45 13.01
C ILE A 82 6.11 25.18 13.62
N THR A 83 7.44 25.06 13.56
CA THR A 83 8.13 23.89 14.12
C THR A 83 8.02 23.80 15.63
N ALA A 84 8.00 24.94 16.32
CA ALA A 84 7.89 25.05 17.79
C ALA A 84 6.45 24.91 18.30
N SER A 85 5.44 25.22 17.47
CA SER A 85 4.03 25.10 17.84
C SER A 85 3.67 23.68 18.28
N SER A 86 3.03 23.57 19.44
CA SER A 86 2.58 22.30 20.04
C SER A 86 1.07 22.13 20.00
N SER A 87 0.33 23.15 19.50
CA SER A 87 -1.13 23.19 19.50
C SER A 87 -1.72 23.34 18.10
N LEU A 88 -2.77 22.57 17.82
CA LEU A 88 -3.58 22.72 16.62
C LEU A 88 -4.23 24.12 16.51
N LYS A 89 -4.62 24.72 17.65
CA LYS A 89 -5.24 26.05 17.68
C LYS A 89 -4.26 27.12 17.20
N GLU A 90 -3.00 27.04 17.62
CA GLU A 90 -1.95 27.97 17.19
C GLU A 90 -1.69 27.85 15.69
N LEU A 91 -1.49 26.63 15.19
CA LEU A 91 -1.23 26.39 13.77
C LEU A 91 -2.37 26.90 12.88
N LEU A 92 -3.63 26.63 13.25
CA LEU A 92 -4.79 27.14 12.53
C LEU A 92 -4.94 28.67 12.69
N GLY A 93 -4.51 29.23 13.83
CA GLY A 93 -4.39 30.67 14.03
C GLY A 93 -3.39 31.30 13.05
N LEU A 94 -2.23 30.66 12.85
CA LEU A 94 -1.24 31.10 11.86
C LEU A 94 -1.81 31.07 10.44
N VAL A 95 -2.56 30.02 10.09
CA VAL A 95 -3.27 29.97 8.81
C VAL A 95 -4.22 31.17 8.71
N ASN A 96 -5.11 31.36 9.68
CA ASN A 96 -6.07 32.46 9.62
C ASN A 96 -5.42 33.84 9.51
N SER A 97 -4.34 34.09 10.23
CA SER A 97 -3.69 35.39 10.31
C SER A 97 -2.66 35.66 9.21
N HIS A 98 -2.03 34.60 8.66
CA HIS A 98 -0.84 34.75 7.83
C HIS A 98 -0.87 33.99 6.50
N ILE A 99 -1.94 33.26 6.15
CA ILE A 99 -2.04 32.46 4.90
C ILE A 99 -1.63 33.22 3.63
N TYR A 100 -1.80 34.54 3.60
CA TYR A 100 -1.36 35.41 2.51
C TYR A 100 0.17 35.41 2.28
N TYR A 101 0.95 35.31 3.36
CA TYR A 101 2.41 35.45 3.34
C TYR A 101 3.16 34.13 3.47
N LEU A 102 2.45 33.04 3.76
CA LEU A 102 3.06 31.72 3.85
C LEU A 102 3.56 31.29 2.47
N ASN A 103 4.83 30.92 2.38
CA ASN A 103 5.34 30.20 1.23
C ASN A 103 4.97 28.71 1.29
N GLU A 104 5.32 28.00 0.22
CA GLU A 104 5.04 26.58 -0.02
C GLU A 104 5.61 25.71 1.11
N LYS A 105 6.83 26.04 1.55
CA LYS A 105 7.48 25.40 2.69
C LYS A 105 6.69 25.57 3.98
N ASN A 106 6.23 26.79 4.28
CA ASN A 106 5.44 27.06 5.47
C ASN A 106 4.12 26.30 5.44
N MET A 107 3.39 26.33 4.33
CA MET A 107 2.10 25.63 4.18
C MET A 107 2.27 24.12 4.36
N ALA A 108 3.25 23.51 3.67
CA ALA A 108 3.54 22.08 3.83
C ALA A 108 3.97 21.74 5.26
N SER A 109 4.75 22.61 5.92
CA SER A 109 5.17 22.43 7.31
C SER A 109 4.00 22.52 8.30
N ILE A 110 3.05 23.43 8.07
CA ILE A 110 1.81 23.52 8.88
C ILE A 110 0.99 22.25 8.70
N LEU A 111 0.75 21.83 7.45
CA LEU A 111 -0.01 20.62 7.16
C LEU A 111 0.63 19.39 7.81
N TYR A 112 1.96 19.26 7.70
CA TYR A 112 2.73 18.22 8.36
C TYR A 112 2.57 18.27 9.88
N LYS A 113 2.72 19.45 10.49
CA LYS A 113 2.61 19.60 11.94
C LYS A 113 1.20 19.27 12.43
N ILE A 114 0.16 19.72 11.73
CA ILE A 114 -1.24 19.35 12.00
C ILE A 114 -1.39 17.82 11.96
N ALA A 115 -0.87 17.15 10.94
CA ALA A 115 -0.94 15.70 10.81
C ALA A 115 -0.22 14.96 11.94
N THR A 116 0.92 15.48 12.43
CA THR A 116 1.65 14.89 13.57
C THR A 116 0.94 15.08 14.91
N LEU A 117 0.26 16.21 15.11
CA LEU A 117 -0.47 16.51 16.35
C LEU A 117 -1.85 15.81 16.43
N CYS A 118 -2.42 15.40 15.30
CA CYS A 118 -3.67 14.66 15.25
C CYS A 118 -3.49 13.17 15.58
N GLN A 119 -3.55 12.83 16.86
CA GLN A 119 -3.29 11.46 17.34
C GLN A 119 -4.49 10.52 17.21
N ASN A 120 -5.73 11.03 17.35
CA ASN A 120 -6.95 10.19 17.39
C ASN A 120 -7.99 10.58 16.33
N ASN A 121 -8.95 9.70 16.05
CA ASN A 121 -9.97 9.91 15.02
C ASN A 121 -10.85 11.15 15.29
N ASN A 122 -11.09 11.48 16.56
CA ASN A 122 -11.86 12.67 16.95
C ASN A 122 -11.16 13.97 16.53
N SER A 123 -9.85 14.10 16.81
CA SER A 123 -9.05 15.25 16.40
C SER A 123 -8.98 15.39 14.88
N LYS A 124 -8.75 14.27 14.16
CA LYS A 124 -8.77 14.23 12.69
C LYS A 124 -10.12 14.70 12.13
N GLY A 125 -11.23 14.20 12.69
CA GLY A 125 -12.58 14.59 12.27
C GLY A 125 -12.94 16.04 12.58
N ARG A 126 -12.36 16.65 13.62
CA ARG A 126 -12.50 18.09 13.91
C ARG A 126 -11.71 18.93 12.90
N ILE A 127 -10.45 18.60 12.67
CA ILE A 127 -9.58 19.33 11.72
C ILE A 127 -10.14 19.31 10.31
N LYS A 128 -10.62 18.16 9.82
CA LYS A 128 -11.24 18.05 8.49
C LYS A 128 -12.44 18.98 8.28
N ARG A 129 -13.12 19.39 9.35
CA ARG A 129 -14.27 20.31 9.32
C ARG A 129 -13.89 21.77 9.58
N ASP A 130 -12.66 22.06 9.99
CA ASP A 130 -12.22 23.42 10.30
C ASP A 130 -12.02 24.22 9.01
N GLU A 131 -12.72 25.34 8.88
CA GLU A 131 -12.69 26.19 7.68
C GLU A 131 -11.31 26.78 7.38
N ARG A 132 -10.46 26.97 8.40
CA ARG A 132 -9.09 27.46 8.19
C ARG A 132 -8.23 26.36 7.60
N PHE A 133 -8.42 25.12 8.07
CA PHE A 133 -7.72 23.96 7.51
C PHE A 133 -8.14 23.69 6.07
N LYS A 134 -9.44 23.77 5.75
CA LYS A 134 -9.91 23.68 4.36
C LYS A 134 -9.29 24.78 3.50
N PHE A 135 -9.31 26.02 3.97
CA PHE A 135 -8.73 27.13 3.24
C PHE A 135 -7.22 26.97 2.98
N LEU A 136 -6.47 26.39 3.91
CA LEU A 136 -5.07 26.01 3.68
C LEU A 136 -4.95 25.05 2.49
N LEU A 137 -5.79 24.02 2.41
CA LEU A 137 -5.79 23.07 1.30
C LEU A 137 -6.20 23.73 -0.02
N ASP A 138 -7.21 24.59 -0.02
CA ASP A 138 -7.66 25.33 -1.22
C ASP A 138 -6.49 26.15 -1.82
N VAL A 139 -5.76 26.89 -0.96
CA VAL A 139 -4.59 27.69 -1.38
C VAL A 139 -3.46 26.79 -1.87
N MET A 140 -3.23 25.64 -1.22
CA MET A 140 -2.21 24.68 -1.65
C MET A 140 -2.55 24.07 -3.01
N VAL A 141 -3.81 23.72 -3.28
CA VAL A 141 -4.26 23.23 -4.60
C VAL A 141 -4.05 24.29 -5.65
N PHE A 142 -4.51 25.51 -5.39
CA PHE A 142 -4.32 26.63 -6.30
C PHE A 142 -2.85 26.81 -6.68
N ARG A 143 -1.95 26.82 -5.68
CA ARG A 143 -0.51 26.99 -5.91
C ARG A 143 0.15 25.77 -6.57
N SER A 144 -0.40 24.57 -6.37
CA SER A 144 0.10 23.35 -7.00
C SER A 144 -0.19 23.30 -8.50
N ASN A 145 -1.11 24.11 -9.02
CA ASN A 145 -1.34 24.25 -10.46
C ASN A 145 -0.20 24.98 -11.20
N PHE A 146 0.71 25.64 -10.47
CA PHE A 146 1.87 26.26 -11.05
C PHE A 146 3.08 25.30 -10.93
N PRO A 147 3.78 25.05 -12.04
CA PRO A 147 4.85 24.06 -12.07
C PRO A 147 5.96 24.44 -11.09
N SER A 148 6.52 23.44 -10.42
CA SER A 148 7.69 23.55 -9.55
C SER A 148 7.59 24.52 -8.37
N ARG A 149 6.37 24.93 -7.98
CA ARG A 149 6.15 25.73 -6.76
C ARG A 149 6.52 24.96 -5.49
N PHE A 150 6.11 23.70 -5.41
CA PHE A 150 6.47 22.81 -4.29
C PHE A 150 7.68 21.96 -4.68
N SER A 151 8.67 21.93 -3.80
CA SER A 151 9.85 21.07 -3.92
C SER A 151 9.50 19.60 -3.64
N PRO A 152 10.36 18.63 -4.02
CA PRO A 152 10.14 17.21 -3.75
C PRO A 152 9.89 16.88 -2.26
N LYS A 153 10.55 17.63 -1.36
CA LYS A 153 10.34 17.50 0.08
C LYS A 153 8.93 17.92 0.49
N GLU A 154 8.45 19.04 -0.03
CA GLU A 154 7.11 19.53 0.27
C GLU A 154 6.05 18.62 -0.35
N LEU A 155 6.21 18.21 -1.60
CA LEU A 155 5.31 17.25 -2.28
C LEU A 155 5.13 15.97 -1.46
N SER A 156 6.24 15.34 -1.05
CA SER A 156 6.19 14.13 -0.20
C SER A 156 5.56 14.39 1.18
N SER A 157 5.81 15.56 1.78
CA SER A 157 5.20 15.95 3.07
C SER A 157 3.71 16.17 2.96
N ILE A 158 3.22 16.73 1.85
CA ILE A 158 1.79 16.96 1.59
C ILE A 158 1.05 15.63 1.58
N VAL A 159 1.44 14.70 0.71
CA VAL A 159 0.73 13.41 0.59
C VAL A 159 0.89 12.55 1.84
N TRP A 160 2.05 12.58 2.51
CA TRP A 160 2.22 11.90 3.80
C TRP A 160 1.23 12.42 4.85
N SER A 161 1.04 13.74 4.89
CA SER A 161 0.14 14.39 5.84
C SER A 161 -1.33 14.05 5.55
N LEU A 162 -1.71 14.04 4.27
CA LEU A 162 -3.05 13.61 3.84
C LEU A 162 -3.33 12.17 4.26
N VAL A 163 -2.39 11.24 4.02
CA VAL A 163 -2.49 9.85 4.47
C VAL A 163 -2.62 9.77 5.99
N LYS A 164 -1.78 10.48 6.73
CA LYS A 164 -1.79 10.47 8.20
C LYS A 164 -3.11 10.98 8.78
N LEU A 165 -3.70 11.99 8.15
CA LEU A 165 -5.02 12.53 8.47
C LEU A 165 -6.18 11.63 7.98
N GLY A 166 -5.90 10.61 7.16
CA GLY A 166 -6.90 9.76 6.54
C GLY A 166 -7.78 10.53 5.56
N MET A 167 -7.17 11.40 4.76
CA MET A 167 -7.85 12.20 3.74
C MET A 167 -7.63 11.58 2.36
N ASN A 168 -8.75 11.31 1.68
CA ASN A 168 -8.75 10.81 0.32
C ASN A 168 -8.93 11.97 -0.67
N ASN A 169 -7.90 12.79 -0.83
CA ASN A 169 -7.96 14.01 -1.64
C ASN A 169 -7.44 13.74 -3.07
N HIS A 170 -8.32 13.22 -3.93
CA HIS A 170 -7.96 12.79 -5.28
C HIS A 170 -7.20 13.86 -6.09
N ILE A 171 -7.68 15.10 -6.06
CA ILE A 171 -7.10 16.23 -6.80
C ILE A 171 -5.65 16.52 -6.35
N LEU A 172 -5.38 16.57 -5.05
CA LEU A 172 -4.00 16.79 -4.56
C LEU A 172 -3.09 15.62 -4.91
N PHE A 173 -3.57 14.37 -4.84
CA PHE A 173 -2.76 13.21 -5.23
C PHE A 173 -2.43 13.21 -6.73
N GLU A 174 -3.37 13.62 -7.57
CA GLU A 174 -3.15 13.74 -9.01
C GLU A 174 -2.11 14.82 -9.33
N ILE A 175 -2.31 16.04 -8.82
CA ILE A 175 -1.38 17.16 -9.06
C ILE A 175 0.02 16.83 -8.53
N VAL A 176 0.11 16.33 -7.29
CA VAL A 176 1.40 15.93 -6.71
C VAL A 176 2.04 14.80 -7.51
N GLY A 177 1.26 13.84 -8.02
CA GLY A 177 1.77 12.72 -8.81
C GLY A 177 2.41 13.21 -10.11
N ASN A 178 1.71 14.08 -10.84
CA ASN A 178 2.20 14.66 -12.08
C ASN A 178 3.45 15.51 -11.86
N GLU A 179 3.42 16.40 -10.86
CA GLU A 179 4.57 17.25 -10.52
C GLU A 179 5.78 16.43 -10.06
N SER A 180 5.55 15.30 -9.39
CA SER A 180 6.63 14.43 -8.92
C SER A 180 7.31 13.67 -10.05
N ILE A 181 6.59 13.34 -11.13
CA ILE A 181 7.18 12.79 -12.35
C ILE A 181 8.08 13.83 -13.01
N ILE A 182 7.61 15.09 -13.12
CA ILE A 182 8.38 16.20 -13.71
C ILE A 182 9.66 16.47 -12.90
N GLN A 183 9.58 16.45 -11.57
CA GLN A 183 10.69 16.75 -10.68
C GLN A 183 11.50 15.52 -10.24
N LEU A 184 11.30 14.34 -10.84
CA LEU A 184 11.78 13.07 -10.30
C LEU A 184 13.29 13.05 -10.02
N GLU A 185 14.09 13.65 -10.90
CA GLU A 185 15.54 13.73 -10.73
C GLU A 185 15.99 14.54 -9.49
N ARG A 186 15.15 15.49 -9.05
CA ARG A 186 15.38 16.32 -7.86
C ARG A 186 15.02 15.60 -6.56
N PHE A 187 14.36 14.43 -6.62
CA PHE A 187 14.05 13.66 -5.43
C PHE A 187 15.32 13.03 -4.85
N VAL A 188 15.53 13.24 -3.56
CA VAL A 188 16.46 12.43 -2.77
C VAL A 188 15.75 11.18 -2.24
N SER A 189 16.55 10.15 -1.94
CA SER A 189 16.13 8.84 -1.41
C SER A 189 14.98 8.88 -0.39
N ILE A 190 15.08 9.72 0.64
CA ILE A 190 14.05 9.80 1.70
C ILE A 190 12.70 10.29 1.16
N ASN A 191 12.69 11.39 0.39
CA ASN A 191 11.47 11.96 -0.16
C ASN A 191 10.82 11.01 -1.18
N LEU A 192 11.64 10.31 -1.98
CA LEU A 192 11.18 9.33 -2.96
C LEU A 192 10.50 8.14 -2.27
N SER A 193 11.08 7.65 -1.19
CA SER A 193 10.47 6.56 -0.42
C SER A 193 9.14 6.97 0.21
N ILE A 194 9.04 8.20 0.74
CA ILE A 194 7.84 8.72 1.40
C ILE A 194 6.72 8.93 0.40
N ILE A 195 7.02 9.47 -0.78
CA ILE A 195 5.99 9.70 -1.79
C ILE A 195 5.42 8.38 -2.31
N LEU A 196 6.27 7.41 -2.65
CA LEU A 196 5.82 6.07 -3.09
C LEU A 196 4.99 5.39 -2.01
N TRP A 197 5.43 5.46 -0.75
CA TRP A 197 4.68 4.93 0.38
C TRP A 197 3.33 5.61 0.56
N SER A 198 3.27 6.93 0.41
CA SER A 198 2.03 7.69 0.58
C SER A 198 1.01 7.35 -0.51
N PHE A 199 1.44 7.23 -1.78
CA PHE A 199 0.56 6.84 -2.89
C PHE A 199 0.06 5.40 -2.73
N ALA A 200 0.93 4.47 -2.34
CA ALA A 200 0.54 3.08 -2.09
C ALA A 200 -0.43 2.98 -0.90
N LYS A 201 -0.15 3.69 0.20
CA LYS A 201 -0.95 3.66 1.43
C LYS A 201 -2.32 4.33 1.27
N ALA A 202 -2.42 5.33 0.39
CA ALA A 202 -3.66 6.02 0.05
C ALA A 202 -4.51 5.27 -0.99
N GLU A 203 -4.03 4.15 -1.54
CA GLU A 203 -4.66 3.45 -2.67
C GLU A 203 -4.85 4.39 -3.87
N LYS A 204 -3.86 5.27 -4.08
CA LYS A 204 -3.76 6.20 -5.21
C LYS A 204 -2.65 5.79 -6.13
N PHE A 205 -2.71 4.56 -6.63
CA PHE A 205 -1.66 4.04 -7.50
C PHE A 205 -1.55 4.87 -8.79
N ASN A 206 -0.50 5.68 -8.89
CA ASN A 206 -0.10 6.37 -10.12
C ASN A 206 0.95 5.52 -10.83
N LYS A 207 0.52 4.73 -11.82
CA LYS A 207 1.38 3.77 -12.53
C LYS A 207 2.64 4.43 -13.09
N ASN A 208 2.51 5.62 -13.69
CA ASN A 208 3.62 6.33 -14.31
C ASN A 208 4.67 6.76 -13.27
N LEU A 209 4.25 7.32 -12.14
CA LEU A 209 5.16 7.68 -11.05
C LEU A 209 5.97 6.48 -10.58
N PHE A 210 5.32 5.34 -10.35
CA PHE A 210 6.02 4.13 -9.91
C PHE A 210 6.96 3.57 -10.98
N VAL A 211 6.53 3.49 -12.23
CA VAL A 211 7.38 2.97 -13.31
C VAL A 211 8.61 3.85 -13.52
N TYR A 212 8.43 5.17 -13.62
CA TYR A 212 9.54 6.10 -13.84
C TYR A 212 10.43 6.26 -12.61
N ALA A 213 9.95 5.99 -11.40
CA ALA A 213 10.78 6.02 -10.19
C ALA A 213 11.83 4.90 -10.14
N ILE A 214 11.65 3.78 -10.86
CA ILE A 214 12.58 2.63 -10.77
C ILE A 214 14.03 3.03 -11.11
N PRO A 215 14.34 3.64 -12.28
CA PRO A 215 15.71 4.09 -12.57
C PRO A 215 16.29 5.02 -11.50
N LYS A 216 15.49 5.97 -11.00
CA LYS A 216 15.93 6.90 -9.95
C LYS A 216 16.25 6.17 -8.65
N ILE A 217 15.42 5.22 -8.22
CA ILE A 217 15.69 4.38 -7.03
C ILE A 217 17.01 3.62 -7.20
N LEU A 218 17.23 3.01 -8.38
CA LEU A 218 18.44 2.23 -8.65
C LEU A 218 19.69 3.13 -8.66
N SER A 219 19.60 4.36 -9.16
CA SER A 219 20.71 5.33 -9.12
C SER A 219 21.06 5.78 -7.69
N GLU A 220 20.09 5.75 -6.78
CA GLU A 220 20.22 6.15 -5.38
C GLU A 220 20.44 4.96 -4.43
N LEU A 221 20.59 3.74 -4.95
CA LEU A 221 20.53 2.50 -4.16
C LEU A 221 21.50 2.50 -2.97
N GLU A 222 22.72 2.98 -3.17
CA GLU A 222 23.74 3.03 -2.10
C GLU A 222 23.43 4.10 -1.03
N ASN A 223 22.64 5.13 -1.37
CA ASN A 223 22.15 6.15 -0.43
C ASN A 223 20.86 5.76 0.31
N LEU A 224 20.23 4.63 -0.05
CA LEU A 224 19.04 4.16 0.64
C LEU A 224 19.39 3.67 2.05
N GLU A 225 18.82 4.33 3.04
CA GLU A 225 18.83 3.87 4.43
C GLU A 225 17.69 2.83 4.67
N PRO A 226 17.77 2.03 5.75
CA PRO A 226 16.82 0.93 6.02
C PRO A 226 15.34 1.26 5.88
N GLN A 227 14.92 2.43 6.38
CA GLN A 227 13.52 2.87 6.31
C GLN A 227 13.06 3.07 4.87
N GLN A 228 13.92 3.65 4.02
CA GLN A 228 13.64 3.91 2.61
C GLN A 228 13.52 2.60 1.85
N ILE A 229 14.41 1.64 2.13
CA ILE A 229 14.38 0.31 1.53
C ILE A 229 13.05 -0.38 1.85
N SER A 230 12.66 -0.42 3.13
CA SER A 230 11.39 -1.05 3.54
C SER A 230 10.17 -0.32 2.97
N ASN A 231 10.19 1.01 2.93
CA ASN A 231 9.13 1.82 2.33
C ASN A 231 8.97 1.53 0.85
N ILE A 232 10.06 1.55 0.09
CA ILE A 232 10.05 1.30 -1.36
C ILE A 232 9.55 -0.13 -1.61
N ALA A 233 10.17 -1.15 -1.00
CA ALA A 233 9.76 -2.54 -1.18
C ALA A 233 8.26 -2.70 -0.92
N TRP A 234 7.78 -2.22 0.24
CA TRP A 234 6.37 -2.33 0.61
C TRP A 234 5.44 -1.60 -0.36
N SER A 235 5.84 -0.42 -0.84
CA SER A 235 5.01 0.38 -1.76
C SER A 235 4.78 -0.36 -3.07
N TYR A 236 5.85 -0.91 -3.67
CA TYR A 236 5.77 -1.68 -4.91
C TYR A 236 4.97 -2.98 -4.71
N SER A 237 5.17 -3.67 -3.58
CA SER A 237 4.38 -4.87 -3.25
C SER A 237 2.90 -4.56 -3.08
N LYS A 238 2.57 -3.49 -2.33
CA LYS A 238 1.19 -3.11 -2.00
C LYS A 238 0.40 -2.73 -3.24
N VAL A 239 1.00 -2.02 -4.19
CA VAL A 239 0.34 -1.68 -5.47
C VAL A 239 0.40 -2.81 -6.50
N GLY A 240 1.08 -3.92 -6.19
CA GLY A 240 1.21 -5.08 -7.06
C GLY A 240 2.11 -4.88 -8.28
N LEU A 241 2.92 -3.82 -8.33
CA LEU A 241 3.91 -3.59 -9.38
C LEU A 241 5.23 -4.29 -9.00
N ILE A 242 5.34 -5.57 -9.29
CA ILE A 242 6.50 -6.36 -8.87
C ILE A 242 7.58 -6.34 -9.96
N SER A 243 8.75 -5.76 -9.65
CA SER A 243 9.94 -5.79 -10.49
C SER A 243 11.01 -6.68 -9.85
N PRO A 244 11.27 -7.90 -10.35
CA PRO A 244 12.27 -8.79 -9.78
C PRO A 244 13.66 -8.14 -9.68
N HIS A 245 14.04 -7.33 -10.67
CA HIS A 245 15.31 -6.62 -10.69
C HIS A 245 15.43 -5.57 -9.57
N LEU A 246 14.35 -4.84 -9.29
CA LEU A 246 14.31 -3.90 -8.17
C LEU A 246 14.44 -4.63 -6.83
N PHE A 247 13.64 -5.68 -6.63
CA PHE A 247 13.63 -6.45 -5.37
C PHE A 247 14.97 -7.15 -5.11
N GLU A 248 15.65 -7.67 -6.14
CA GLU A 248 16.98 -8.24 -5.98
C GLU A 248 18.01 -7.20 -5.52
N ASN A 249 17.97 -5.97 -6.08
CA ASN A 249 18.84 -4.89 -5.65
C ASN A 249 18.51 -4.40 -4.22
N LEU A 250 17.23 -4.29 -3.86
CA LEU A 250 16.80 -3.96 -2.50
C LEU A 250 17.24 -5.05 -1.51
N LYS A 251 17.13 -6.33 -1.87
CA LYS A 251 17.63 -7.47 -1.08
C LYS A 251 19.13 -7.34 -0.84
N ARG A 252 19.92 -7.19 -1.92
CA ARG A 252 21.38 -7.02 -1.83
C ARG A 252 21.77 -5.85 -0.94
N ARG A 253 21.10 -4.70 -1.10
CA ARG A 253 21.33 -3.51 -0.28
C ARG A 253 20.98 -3.78 1.18
N SER A 254 19.86 -4.45 1.44
CA SER A 254 19.40 -4.81 2.79
C SER A 254 20.39 -5.70 3.50
N ILE A 255 20.91 -6.75 2.83
CA ILE A 255 21.93 -7.64 3.40
C ILE A 255 23.19 -6.86 3.81
N LYS A 256 23.63 -5.91 2.98
CA LYS A 256 24.82 -5.07 3.27
C LYS A 256 24.66 -4.11 4.45
N THR A 257 23.44 -3.70 4.79
CA THR A 257 23.16 -2.76 5.89
C THR A 257 22.22 -3.32 6.94
N ILE A 258 22.12 -4.64 7.03
CA ILE A 258 21.15 -5.32 7.89
C ILE A 258 21.32 -4.94 9.37
N ASP A 259 22.55 -4.62 9.78
CA ASP A 259 22.97 -4.13 11.09
C ASP A 259 22.38 -2.75 11.45
N LYS A 260 22.01 -1.95 10.44
CA LYS A 260 21.40 -0.62 10.62
C LYS A 260 19.88 -0.66 10.69
N PHE A 261 19.25 -1.79 10.36
CA PHE A 261 17.80 -1.87 10.34
C PHE A 261 17.25 -1.85 11.77
N LEU A 262 16.26 -0.98 11.99
CA LEU A 262 15.39 -1.11 13.15
C LEU A 262 14.45 -2.31 12.97
N PRO A 263 14.02 -2.98 14.05
CA PRO A 263 13.10 -4.11 14.00
C PRO A 263 11.81 -3.86 13.20
N ILE A 264 11.30 -2.63 13.24
CA ILE A 264 10.13 -2.21 12.45
C ILE A 264 10.41 -2.19 10.94
N HIS A 265 11.62 -1.81 10.52
CA HIS A 265 12.04 -1.82 9.11
C HIS A 265 12.23 -3.26 8.62
N ILE A 266 12.81 -4.15 9.45
CA ILE A 266 12.91 -5.59 9.14
C ILE A 266 11.52 -6.18 8.91
N SER A 267 10.62 -5.96 9.85
CA SER A 267 9.25 -6.46 9.77
C SER A 267 8.54 -6.00 8.49
N MET A 268 8.65 -4.70 8.17
CA MET A 268 8.05 -4.12 6.97
C MET A 268 8.70 -4.66 5.68
N LEU A 269 10.01 -4.88 5.68
CA LEU A 269 10.73 -5.47 4.55
C LEU A 269 10.29 -6.92 4.31
N CYS A 270 10.26 -7.76 5.34
CA CYS A 270 9.74 -9.14 5.23
C CYS A 270 8.31 -9.16 4.69
N TYR A 271 7.43 -8.35 5.29
CA TYR A 271 6.05 -8.22 4.85
C TYR A 271 5.93 -7.80 3.38
N ALA A 272 6.79 -6.88 2.93
CA ALA A 272 6.86 -6.47 1.53
C ALA A 272 7.27 -7.61 0.59
N PHE A 273 8.33 -8.36 0.90
CA PHE A 273 8.75 -9.51 0.09
C PHE A 273 7.65 -10.57 -0.03
N SER A 274 6.92 -10.81 1.05
CA SER A 274 5.76 -11.69 1.08
C SER A 274 4.62 -11.23 0.17
N LEU A 275 4.23 -9.96 0.27
CA LEU A 275 3.22 -9.37 -0.63
C LEU A 275 3.65 -9.36 -2.11
N ALA A 276 4.97 -9.36 -2.37
CA ALA A 276 5.54 -9.47 -3.71
C ALA A 276 5.63 -10.90 -4.23
N ASP A 277 5.34 -11.92 -3.41
CA ASP A 277 5.56 -13.33 -3.74
C ASP A 277 7.03 -13.61 -4.12
N ILE A 278 7.96 -12.96 -3.42
CA ILE A 278 9.42 -13.13 -3.61
C ILE A 278 10.02 -13.65 -2.30
N VAL A 279 10.82 -14.71 -2.39
CA VAL A 279 11.42 -15.38 -1.22
C VAL A 279 12.93 -15.13 -1.15
N PRO A 280 13.40 -14.15 -0.34
CA PRO A 280 14.83 -13.89 -0.15
C PRO A 280 15.40 -14.76 0.99
N LYS A 281 15.66 -16.04 0.70
CA LYS A 281 16.09 -17.04 1.71
C LYS A 281 17.32 -16.61 2.52
N ASP A 282 18.33 -16.09 1.84
CA ASP A 282 19.58 -15.57 2.42
C ASP A 282 19.33 -14.42 3.42
N LEU A 283 18.45 -13.48 3.08
CA LEU A 283 18.05 -12.41 3.98
C LEU A 283 17.27 -12.95 5.20
N TYR A 284 16.36 -13.90 4.99
CA TYR A 284 15.57 -14.50 6.08
C TYR A 284 16.43 -15.32 7.05
N GLU A 285 17.46 -16.01 6.56
CA GLU A 285 18.45 -16.70 7.39
C GLU A 285 19.29 -15.75 8.27
N LEU A 286 19.54 -14.52 7.81
CA LEU A 286 20.18 -13.49 8.65
C LEU A 286 19.22 -12.98 9.71
N ILE A 287 17.96 -12.73 9.34
CA ILE A 287 16.92 -12.22 10.25
C ILE A 287 16.60 -13.23 11.35
N SER A 288 16.58 -14.53 11.05
CA SER A 288 16.28 -15.59 12.03
C SER A 288 17.31 -15.68 13.18
N LYS A 289 18.49 -15.07 13.00
CA LYS A 289 19.57 -15.01 14.01
C LYS A 289 19.53 -13.75 14.87
N MET A 290 18.60 -12.82 14.61
CA MET A 290 18.49 -11.56 15.35
C MET A 290 17.93 -11.75 16.76
N GLU A 291 18.25 -10.80 17.65
CA GLU A 291 17.75 -10.79 19.02
C GLU A 291 16.26 -10.46 19.06
N ILE A 292 15.46 -11.39 19.55
CA ILE A 292 14.00 -11.25 19.57
C ILE A 292 13.48 -10.11 20.45
N SER A 293 14.14 -9.83 21.57
CA SER A 293 13.70 -8.82 22.54
C SER A 293 13.52 -7.42 21.92
N SER A 294 14.20 -7.17 20.80
CA SER A 294 14.12 -5.91 20.04
C SER A 294 12.84 -5.75 19.24
N PHE A 295 12.12 -6.84 18.92
CA PHE A 295 10.94 -6.80 18.07
C PHE A 295 9.66 -6.58 18.88
N SER A 296 8.75 -5.75 18.36
CA SER A 296 7.39 -5.70 18.89
C SER A 296 6.60 -6.95 18.50
N PRO A 297 5.51 -7.29 19.23
CA PRO A 297 4.65 -8.43 18.87
C PRO A 297 4.15 -8.37 17.43
N LYS A 298 3.69 -7.18 16.99
CA LYS A 298 3.27 -6.93 15.61
C LYS A 298 4.41 -7.17 14.61
N ALA A 299 5.61 -6.72 14.95
CA ALA A 299 6.76 -6.87 14.06
C ALA A 299 7.07 -8.35 13.78
N LEU A 300 7.06 -9.17 14.84
CA LEU A 300 7.27 -10.62 14.73
C LEU A 300 6.18 -11.34 13.95
N VAL A 301 4.90 -10.96 14.12
CA VAL A 301 3.79 -11.56 13.36
C VAL A 301 4.03 -11.44 11.85
N HIS A 302 4.43 -10.27 11.36
CA HIS A 302 4.75 -10.11 9.95
C HIS A 302 5.94 -10.97 9.51
N ILE A 303 6.94 -11.18 10.38
CA ILE A 303 8.08 -12.05 10.07
C ILE A 303 7.66 -13.52 10.05
N PHE A 304 6.84 -13.99 11.00
CA PHE A 304 6.26 -15.33 10.98
C PHE A 304 5.45 -15.57 9.71
N TRP A 305 4.63 -14.59 9.31
CA TRP A 305 3.88 -14.67 8.06
C TRP A 305 4.81 -14.76 6.86
N SER A 306 5.90 -14.01 6.86
CA SER A 306 6.86 -14.05 5.77
C SER A 306 7.66 -15.35 5.70
N PHE A 307 8.01 -15.90 6.85
CA PHE A 307 8.71 -17.19 6.93
C PHE A 307 7.80 -18.34 6.53
N SER A 308 6.52 -18.30 6.90
CA SER A 308 5.56 -19.36 6.55
C SER A 308 5.31 -19.43 5.05
N LEU A 309 5.15 -18.29 4.38
CA LEU A 309 5.02 -18.21 2.92
C LEU A 309 6.29 -18.67 2.19
N ALA A 310 7.45 -18.52 2.83
CA ALA A 310 8.75 -19.02 2.35
C ALA A 310 9.04 -20.49 2.72
N GLU A 311 8.11 -21.17 3.39
CA GLU A 311 8.26 -22.52 3.94
C GLU A 311 9.48 -22.68 4.88
N LEU A 312 9.83 -21.60 5.60
CA LEU A 312 10.87 -21.60 6.62
C LEU A 312 10.30 -21.90 7.99
N LYS A 313 11.02 -22.71 8.77
CA LYS A 313 10.69 -22.94 10.18
C LYS A 313 10.95 -21.69 11.01
N PHE A 314 10.17 -21.53 12.07
CA PHE A 314 10.31 -20.43 12.99
C PHE A 314 11.34 -20.76 14.07
N PRO A 315 12.15 -19.78 14.51
CA PRO A 315 12.93 -19.95 15.74
C PRO A 315 11.99 -20.25 16.92
N VAL A 316 12.23 -21.37 17.61
CA VAL A 316 11.34 -21.85 18.69
C VAL A 316 11.21 -20.82 19.82
N ASN A 317 12.33 -20.18 20.17
CA ASN A 317 12.36 -19.08 21.13
C ASN A 317 11.46 -17.91 20.69
N TRP A 318 11.28 -17.68 19.38
CA TRP A 318 10.40 -16.64 18.89
C TRP A 318 8.93 -16.97 19.08
N VAL A 319 8.57 -18.22 18.83
CA VAL A 319 7.22 -18.70 19.09
C VAL A 319 6.91 -18.59 20.58
N PHE A 320 7.78 -19.05 21.49
CA PHE A 320 7.55 -18.87 22.93
C PHE A 320 7.38 -17.41 23.36
N TRP A 321 8.19 -16.51 22.81
CA TRP A 321 8.16 -15.09 23.17
C TRP A 321 6.86 -14.41 22.75
N ILE A 322 6.32 -14.71 21.55
CA ILE A 322 5.06 -14.11 21.08
C ILE A 322 3.86 -14.65 21.85
N LEU A 323 3.94 -15.88 22.37
CA LEU A 323 2.84 -16.56 23.06
C LEU A 323 2.61 -16.14 24.51
N ASP A 324 3.46 -15.26 25.02
CA ASP A 324 3.19 -14.57 26.27
C ASP A 324 1.81 -13.87 26.20
N ASN A 325 0.94 -14.14 27.19
CA ASN A 325 -0.43 -13.66 27.20
C ASN A 325 -0.54 -12.14 27.11
N GLU A 326 0.40 -11.40 27.70
CA GLU A 326 0.41 -9.95 27.61
C GLU A 326 0.68 -9.50 26.17
N ARG A 327 1.63 -10.16 25.49
CA ARG A 327 2.02 -9.82 24.11
C ARG A 327 0.96 -10.16 23.07
N ILE A 328 0.34 -11.34 23.15
CA ILE A 328 -0.80 -11.70 22.28
C ILE A 328 -1.94 -10.68 22.46
N SER A 329 -2.16 -10.21 23.69
CA SER A 329 -3.26 -9.28 23.98
C SER A 329 -3.14 -7.93 23.24
N PHE A 330 -1.95 -7.55 22.77
CA PHE A 330 -1.73 -6.33 21.99
C PHE A 330 -2.00 -6.49 20.47
N LEU A 331 -2.09 -7.72 19.97
CA LEU A 331 -2.29 -7.99 18.53
C LEU A 331 -3.72 -7.66 18.09
N SER A 332 -3.90 -6.90 17.01
CA SER A 332 -5.23 -6.67 16.42
C SER A 332 -5.77 -7.92 15.75
N LEU A 333 -7.01 -7.86 15.28
CA LEU A 333 -7.64 -8.96 14.53
C LEU A 333 -6.83 -9.36 13.30
N HIS A 334 -6.28 -8.38 12.58
CA HIS A 334 -5.46 -8.64 11.40
C HIS A 334 -4.17 -9.37 11.77
N GLU A 335 -3.44 -8.94 12.80
CA GLU A 335 -2.22 -9.63 13.21
C GLU A 335 -2.49 -11.04 13.76
N LEU A 336 -3.60 -11.25 14.48
CA LEU A 336 -4.01 -12.59 14.91
C LEU A 336 -4.33 -13.50 13.71
N GLY A 337 -4.98 -12.96 12.67
CA GLY A 337 -5.23 -13.67 11.42
C GLY A 337 -3.95 -14.10 10.71
N LEU A 338 -3.00 -13.17 10.53
CA LEU A 338 -1.69 -13.48 9.94
C LEU A 338 -0.95 -14.57 10.72
N LEU A 339 -0.99 -14.53 12.06
CA LEU A 339 -0.35 -15.52 12.90
C LEU A 339 -0.99 -16.91 12.76
N ILE A 340 -2.33 -16.98 12.71
CA ILE A 340 -3.05 -18.24 12.46
C ILE A 340 -2.69 -18.79 11.08
N TYR A 341 -2.73 -17.98 10.02
CA TYR A 341 -2.29 -18.41 8.69
C TYR A 341 -0.87 -18.96 8.72
N SER A 342 0.05 -18.28 9.40
CA SER A 342 1.44 -18.67 9.49
C SER A 342 1.64 -20.06 10.11
N PHE A 343 0.89 -20.36 11.16
CA PHE A 343 1.01 -21.62 11.88
C PHE A 343 0.23 -22.74 11.19
N SER A 344 -0.93 -22.44 10.61
CA SER A 344 -1.74 -23.41 9.86
C SER A 344 -1.05 -23.90 8.60
N LEU A 345 -0.24 -23.08 7.92
CA LEU A 345 0.52 -23.46 6.73
C LEU A 345 1.56 -24.58 6.97
N ASN A 346 1.84 -24.96 8.23
CA ASN A 346 2.62 -26.17 8.52
C ASN A 346 1.83 -27.47 8.24
N PHE A 347 0.50 -27.41 8.26
CA PHE A 347 -0.40 -28.56 8.15
C PHE A 347 -1.21 -28.59 6.86
N ILE A 348 -1.17 -27.51 6.07
CA ILE A 348 -1.89 -27.43 4.81
C ILE A 348 -0.98 -26.89 3.71
N LYS A 349 -0.96 -27.59 2.57
CA LYS A 349 -0.27 -27.17 1.36
C LYS A 349 -1.21 -27.30 0.17
N GLY A 350 -0.79 -26.78 -0.97
CA GLY A 350 -1.51 -26.95 -2.23
C GLY A 350 -1.96 -25.63 -2.82
N SER A 351 -3.03 -25.69 -3.61
CA SER A 351 -3.56 -24.56 -4.35
C SER A 351 -4.98 -24.23 -3.94
N VAL A 352 -5.37 -22.99 -4.14
CA VAL A 352 -6.75 -22.52 -4.02
C VAL A 352 -7.15 -21.77 -5.27
N LEU A 353 -8.45 -21.70 -5.50
CA LEU A 353 -9.05 -20.83 -6.50
C LEU A 353 -9.24 -19.45 -5.87
N ILE A 354 -8.81 -18.41 -6.59
CA ILE A 354 -9.10 -17.02 -6.25
C ILE A 354 -9.95 -16.39 -7.33
N ARG A 355 -10.80 -15.46 -6.93
CA ARG A 355 -11.59 -14.61 -7.82
C ARG A 355 -11.28 -13.16 -7.50
N HIS A 356 -10.93 -12.40 -8.55
CA HIS A 356 -10.76 -10.96 -8.47
C HIS A 356 -12.02 -10.26 -8.97
N SER A 357 -12.69 -9.49 -8.12
CA SER A 357 -13.73 -8.56 -8.55
C SER A 357 -13.08 -7.27 -9.03
N LYS A 358 -12.58 -7.22 -10.27
CA LYS A 358 -12.33 -5.92 -10.90
C LYS A 358 -13.58 -5.46 -11.64
N LEU A 359 -14.06 -4.27 -11.24
CA LEU A 359 -14.71 -3.36 -12.17
C LEU A 359 -13.69 -3.00 -13.25
N SER A 360 -14.09 -3.13 -14.51
CA SER A 360 -13.58 -2.28 -15.57
C SER A 360 -14.75 -1.88 -16.44
N ASP A 361 -14.79 -0.58 -16.73
CA ASP A 361 -15.61 0.08 -17.72
C ASP A 361 -15.69 -0.72 -19.04
N ASP A 362 -16.85 -0.62 -19.67
CA ASP A 362 -17.25 -1.14 -20.99
C ASP A 362 -16.15 -1.82 -21.83
N ASN A 363 -16.17 -3.16 -21.86
CA ASN A 363 -16.45 -3.97 -23.07
C ASN A 363 -16.16 -5.45 -22.80
N PHE A 364 -17.15 -6.30 -23.05
CA PHE A 364 -17.13 -7.76 -22.96
C PHE A 364 -16.89 -8.35 -21.55
N ILE A 365 -18.00 -8.53 -20.83
CA ILE A 365 -18.09 -9.48 -19.71
C ILE A 365 -17.88 -10.89 -20.29
N SER A 366 -16.65 -11.39 -20.26
CA SER A 366 -16.40 -12.83 -20.27
C SER A 366 -16.26 -13.32 -18.83
N ASN A 367 -17.22 -14.17 -18.43
CA ASN A 367 -17.33 -14.91 -17.17
C ASN A 367 -16.06 -15.06 -16.30
N ASN A 368 -16.19 -14.70 -15.02
CA ASN A 368 -15.57 -15.34 -13.85
C ASN A 368 -14.29 -16.16 -14.11
N HIS A 369 -13.14 -15.50 -14.28
CA HIS A 369 -11.86 -16.20 -14.28
C HIS A 369 -11.44 -16.54 -12.85
N LEU A 370 -11.86 -17.70 -12.38
CA LEU A 370 -11.25 -18.36 -11.22
C LEU A 370 -9.81 -18.70 -11.57
N GLN A 371 -8.86 -18.11 -10.85
CA GLN A 371 -7.45 -18.40 -11.03
C GLN A 371 -7.00 -19.40 -9.97
N LYS A 372 -6.44 -20.53 -10.40
CA LYS A 372 -5.75 -21.48 -9.49
C LYS A 372 -4.37 -20.96 -9.16
N THR A 373 -4.05 -20.86 -7.88
CA THR A 373 -2.74 -20.41 -7.38
C THR A 373 -2.38 -21.16 -6.10
N SER A 374 -1.10 -21.18 -5.71
CA SER A 374 -0.72 -21.72 -4.39
C SER A 374 -1.46 -20.99 -3.27
N ILE A 375 -1.77 -21.70 -2.18
CA ILE A 375 -2.41 -21.13 -0.99
C ILE A 375 -1.61 -19.95 -0.42
N THR A 376 -0.29 -20.04 -0.43
CA THR A 376 0.62 -18.97 0.05
C THR A 376 0.48 -17.69 -0.79
N LYS A 377 0.47 -17.84 -2.12
CA LYS A 377 0.27 -16.73 -3.04
C LYS A 377 -1.14 -16.15 -2.96
N ALA A 378 -2.17 -16.99 -2.82
CA ALA A 378 -3.54 -16.54 -2.61
C ALA A 378 -3.69 -15.66 -1.36
N LEU A 379 -3.12 -16.10 -0.23
CA LEU A 379 -3.12 -15.32 1.01
C LEU A 379 -2.41 -13.98 0.84
N SER A 380 -1.28 -13.95 0.12
CA SER A 380 -0.54 -12.71 -0.17
C SER A 380 -1.35 -11.75 -1.04
N ILE A 381 -2.04 -12.27 -2.06
CA ILE A 381 -2.92 -11.48 -2.94
C ILE A 381 -4.13 -10.96 -2.17
N LYS A 382 -4.76 -11.80 -1.34
CA LYS A 382 -5.89 -11.43 -0.47
C LYS A 382 -5.49 -10.32 0.50
N ASP A 383 -4.31 -10.42 1.11
CA ASP A 383 -3.83 -9.42 2.05
C ASP A 383 -3.46 -8.08 1.36
N ARG A 384 -2.98 -8.16 0.13
CA ARG A 384 -2.73 -6.99 -0.72
C ARG A 384 -4.02 -6.26 -1.10
N ASP A 385 -5.08 -6.99 -1.45
CA ASP A 385 -6.33 -6.45 -1.98
C ASP A 385 -7.56 -7.15 -1.33
N PRO A 386 -7.82 -6.89 -0.04
CA PRO A 386 -8.78 -7.65 0.75
C PRO A 386 -10.23 -7.48 0.28
N GLU A 387 -10.55 -6.33 -0.32
CA GLU A 387 -11.90 -6.01 -0.76
C GLU A 387 -12.24 -6.69 -2.10
N ASN A 388 -11.26 -6.80 -3.01
CA ASN A 388 -11.52 -7.31 -4.36
C ASN A 388 -11.04 -8.73 -4.61
N CYS A 389 -10.27 -9.33 -3.70
CA CYS A 389 -9.86 -10.71 -3.80
C CYS A 389 -10.72 -11.60 -2.90
N ILE A 390 -11.30 -12.65 -3.46
CA ILE A 390 -12.03 -13.68 -2.71
C ILE A 390 -11.33 -15.01 -2.93
N ILE A 391 -11.02 -15.72 -1.83
CA ILE A 391 -10.51 -17.09 -1.89
C ILE A 391 -11.71 -18.03 -1.84
N GLU A 392 -11.88 -18.84 -2.88
CA GLU A 392 -13.02 -19.74 -3.05
C GLU A 392 -12.71 -21.09 -2.38
N TRP A 393 -12.69 -21.09 -1.04
CA TRP A 393 -12.32 -22.24 -0.21
C TRP A 393 -13.12 -23.51 -0.51
N ASN A 394 -14.45 -23.40 -0.65
CA ASN A 394 -15.33 -24.53 -0.97
C ASN A 394 -14.89 -25.29 -2.23
N ASN A 395 -14.58 -24.53 -3.29
CA ASN A 395 -14.21 -25.09 -4.59
C ASN A 395 -12.73 -25.48 -4.66
N SER A 396 -11.98 -25.28 -3.57
CA SER A 396 -10.54 -25.50 -3.51
C SER A 396 -10.15 -26.77 -2.78
N PHE A 397 -11.08 -27.48 -2.14
CA PHE A 397 -10.77 -28.61 -1.26
C PHE A 397 -9.92 -29.69 -1.93
N GLU A 398 -10.28 -30.10 -3.14
CA GLU A 398 -9.56 -31.14 -3.90
C GLU A 398 -8.12 -30.75 -4.26
N PHE A 399 -7.79 -29.46 -4.19
CA PHE A 399 -6.46 -28.93 -4.50
C PHE A 399 -5.59 -28.72 -3.25
N LEU A 400 -6.13 -28.99 -2.07
CA LEU A 400 -5.45 -28.84 -0.79
C LEU A 400 -4.97 -30.21 -0.29
N ASN A 401 -3.69 -30.28 0.03
CA ASN A 401 -3.09 -31.39 0.74
C ASN A 401 -3.12 -31.08 2.24
N ILE A 402 -4.09 -31.65 2.93
CA ILE A 402 -4.34 -31.42 4.35
C ILE A 402 -3.72 -32.56 5.15
N ILE A 403 -2.79 -32.22 6.03
CA ILE A 403 -2.26 -33.14 7.02
C ILE A 403 -3.27 -33.20 8.18
N GLN A 404 -4.21 -34.15 8.11
CA GLN A 404 -5.14 -34.38 9.22
C GLN A 404 -4.38 -34.93 10.44
N VAL A 405 -4.26 -34.10 11.47
CA VAL A 405 -3.65 -34.47 12.75
C VAL A 405 -4.71 -35.17 13.60
N LYS A 406 -4.79 -36.50 13.49
CA LYS A 406 -5.56 -37.30 14.47
C LYS A 406 -4.83 -37.31 15.83
N PRO A 407 -5.56 -37.38 16.95
CA PRO A 407 -4.95 -37.66 18.26
C PRO A 407 -4.13 -38.96 18.16
N GLY A 408 -2.81 -38.89 18.36
CA GLY A 408 -1.88 -40.03 18.22
C GLY A 408 -1.07 -40.08 16.91
N SER A 409 -1.11 -39.04 16.07
CA SER A 409 -0.32 -38.95 14.84
C SER A 409 1.19 -38.74 15.08
N ASN A 410 2.01 -39.21 14.13
CA ASN A 410 3.49 -39.08 14.08
C ASN A 410 3.97 -37.63 13.80
N LEU A 411 3.40 -36.62 14.47
CA LEU A 411 3.97 -35.28 14.40
C LEU A 411 5.31 -35.24 15.14
N ASN A 412 6.27 -34.47 14.60
CA ASN A 412 7.45 -34.13 15.38
C ASN A 412 7.06 -33.14 16.51
N ASP A 413 7.90 -33.06 17.54
CA ASP A 413 7.64 -32.23 18.73
C ASP A 413 7.36 -30.75 18.37
N TYR A 414 8.01 -30.25 17.33
CA TYR A 414 7.83 -28.88 16.86
C TYR A 414 6.42 -28.66 16.28
N ASP A 415 5.96 -29.56 15.41
CA ASP A 415 4.64 -29.46 14.78
C ASP A 415 3.53 -29.66 15.83
N TYR A 416 3.72 -30.55 16.81
CA TYR A 416 2.79 -30.68 17.94
C TYR A 416 2.71 -29.39 18.76
N PHE A 417 3.86 -28.75 19.02
CA PHE A 417 3.91 -27.48 19.73
C PHE A 417 3.20 -26.35 18.97
N ILE A 418 3.38 -26.25 17.65
CA ILE A 418 2.65 -25.29 16.81
C ILE A 418 1.14 -25.60 16.81
N TRP A 419 0.78 -26.88 16.83
CA TRP A 419 -0.62 -27.30 16.90
C TRP A 419 -1.30 -26.82 18.20
N ASP A 420 -0.73 -27.08 19.39
CA ASP A 420 -1.28 -26.57 20.66
C ASP A 420 -1.35 -25.04 20.68
N THR A 421 -0.35 -24.40 20.08
CA THR A 421 -0.27 -22.94 19.96
C THR A 421 -1.46 -22.33 19.21
N LEU A 422 -1.92 -22.99 18.13
CA LEU A 422 -3.08 -22.54 17.37
C LEU A 422 -4.36 -22.46 18.22
N ASP A 423 -4.53 -23.33 19.23
CA ASP A 423 -5.73 -23.33 20.08
C ASP A 423 -5.75 -22.11 21.00
N LYS A 424 -4.58 -21.70 21.51
CA LYS A 424 -4.42 -20.48 22.33
C LYS A 424 -4.73 -19.23 21.51
N ILE A 425 -4.19 -19.14 20.31
CA ILE A 425 -4.40 -17.97 19.43
C ILE A 425 -5.85 -17.90 18.95
N SER A 426 -6.44 -19.03 18.58
CA SER A 426 -7.85 -19.12 18.18
C SER A 426 -8.78 -18.65 19.31
N THR A 427 -8.50 -19.03 20.55
CA THR A 427 -9.25 -18.56 21.72
C THR A 427 -9.15 -17.03 21.88
N LYS A 428 -7.95 -16.46 21.73
CA LYS A 428 -7.73 -15.00 21.79
C LYS A 428 -8.42 -14.25 20.65
N LEU A 429 -8.39 -14.79 19.43
CA LEU A 429 -9.14 -14.26 18.30
C LEU A 429 -10.64 -14.22 18.61
N TYR A 430 -11.19 -15.31 19.13
CA TYR A 430 -12.60 -15.42 19.50
C TYR A 430 -13.04 -14.40 20.56
N GLU A 431 -12.20 -14.14 21.58
CA GLU A 431 -12.43 -13.13 22.61
C GLU A 431 -12.53 -11.71 22.02
N LYS A 432 -11.61 -11.35 21.12
CA LYS A 432 -11.60 -10.04 20.46
C LYS A 432 -12.70 -9.87 19.41
N PHE A 433 -13.21 -10.97 18.88
CA PHE A 433 -14.26 -11.00 17.87
C PHE A 433 -15.62 -10.59 18.45
N ARG A 434 -15.86 -9.30 18.70
CA ARG A 434 -17.15 -8.79 19.23
C ARG A 434 -17.95 -7.98 18.21
N LYS A 435 -17.39 -7.62 17.03
CA LYS A 435 -17.96 -6.60 16.12
C LYS A 435 -17.60 -6.68 14.61
N VAL A 436 -17.05 -7.78 14.05
CA VAL A 436 -16.51 -7.77 12.65
C VAL A 436 -17.11 -8.88 11.79
N GLN A 437 -17.30 -8.63 10.50
CA GLN A 437 -17.91 -9.56 9.52
C GLN A 437 -16.88 -10.44 8.75
N GLU A 438 -15.58 -10.19 8.89
CA GLU A 438 -14.54 -10.77 8.00
C GLU A 438 -13.50 -11.61 8.77
N ILE A 439 -13.88 -12.82 9.17
CA ILE A 439 -12.92 -13.87 9.60
C ILE A 439 -13.16 -15.20 8.88
N SER A 440 -13.93 -15.20 7.78
CA SER A 440 -14.33 -16.41 7.06
C SER A 440 -13.12 -17.20 6.59
N ASP A 441 -12.12 -16.55 6.00
CA ASP A 441 -10.87 -17.19 5.57
C ASP A 441 -10.11 -17.88 6.72
N ILE A 442 -10.08 -17.25 7.89
CA ILE A 442 -9.41 -17.82 9.09
C ILE A 442 -10.16 -19.06 9.56
N ILE A 443 -11.49 -18.98 9.62
CA ILE A 443 -12.34 -20.11 10.04
C ILE A 443 -12.20 -21.27 9.05
N TRP A 444 -12.21 -21.00 7.74
CA TRP A 444 -11.99 -22.02 6.71
C TRP A 444 -10.67 -22.75 6.92
N ILE A 445 -9.57 -22.01 7.08
CA ILE A 445 -8.25 -22.63 7.29
C ILE A 445 -8.23 -23.48 8.56
N LEU A 446 -8.78 -22.98 9.67
CA LEU A 446 -8.87 -23.72 10.93
C LEU A 446 -9.72 -25.00 10.77
N ALA A 447 -10.84 -24.92 10.07
CA ALA A 447 -11.70 -26.06 9.78
C ALA A 447 -10.97 -27.11 8.93
N PHE A 448 -10.29 -26.70 7.85
CA PHE A 448 -9.57 -27.63 6.97
C PHE A 448 -8.49 -28.40 7.71
N ILE A 449 -7.72 -27.74 8.57
CA ILE A 449 -6.69 -28.46 9.33
C ILE A 449 -7.31 -29.34 10.44
N GLY A 450 -8.58 -29.17 10.79
CA GLY A 450 -9.28 -29.99 11.80
C GLY A 450 -9.28 -29.38 13.21
N LYS A 451 -9.18 -28.06 13.33
CA LYS A 451 -9.33 -27.36 14.63
C LYS A 451 -10.80 -27.15 14.99
N ASP A 452 -11.08 -27.14 16.28
CA ASP A 452 -12.43 -26.88 16.80
C ASP A 452 -12.84 -25.43 16.54
N ILE A 453 -13.78 -25.24 15.62
CA ILE A 453 -14.36 -23.95 15.28
C ILE A 453 -15.75 -23.72 15.90
N THR A 454 -16.24 -24.63 16.75
CA THR A 454 -17.59 -24.59 17.34
C THR A 454 -17.86 -23.27 18.05
N LYS A 455 -16.89 -22.77 18.80
CA LYS A 455 -16.99 -21.46 19.48
C LYS A 455 -17.32 -20.34 18.49
N PHE A 456 -16.67 -20.31 17.32
CA PHE A 456 -16.94 -19.30 16.30
C PHE A 456 -18.33 -19.46 15.68
N ILE A 457 -18.76 -20.71 15.41
CA ILE A 457 -20.08 -21.04 14.85
C ILE A 457 -21.21 -20.64 15.81
N GLU A 458 -21.12 -21.00 17.09
CA GLU A 458 -22.13 -20.67 18.12
C GLU A 458 -22.38 -19.17 18.23
N LYS A 459 -21.32 -18.37 18.04
CA LYS A 459 -21.39 -16.90 18.04
C LYS A 459 -21.87 -16.35 16.70
N ALA A 460 -21.52 -16.99 15.59
CA ALA A 460 -21.98 -16.64 14.25
C ALA A 460 -23.50 -16.80 14.12
N ASN A 461 -24.08 -17.85 14.70
CA ASN A 461 -25.52 -18.09 14.77
C ASN A 461 -26.30 -16.99 15.51
N LYS A 462 -25.61 -16.05 16.18
CA LYS A 462 -26.23 -14.87 16.79
C LYS A 462 -26.15 -13.61 15.90
N LYS A 463 -25.29 -13.55 14.86
CA LYS A 463 -25.01 -12.30 14.09
C LYS A 463 -24.42 -12.40 12.64
N LEU A 464 -24.19 -13.55 11.98
CA LEU A 464 -23.25 -13.62 10.82
C LEU A 464 -23.78 -14.02 9.41
N PRO A 465 -22.98 -13.77 8.34
CA PRO A 465 -23.32 -13.89 6.90
C PRO A 465 -23.42 -15.32 6.34
N ASN A 466 -23.97 -15.43 5.12
CA ASN A 466 -24.29 -16.68 4.40
C ASN A 466 -23.10 -17.65 4.18
N GLU A 467 -21.86 -17.14 4.05
CA GLU A 467 -20.66 -17.96 3.79
C GLU A 467 -20.33 -18.92 4.94
N LEU A 468 -20.65 -18.56 6.19
CA LEU A 468 -20.39 -19.40 7.35
C LEU A 468 -21.40 -20.53 7.52
N ASN A 469 -22.60 -20.40 6.96
CA ASN A 469 -23.57 -21.49 6.94
C ASN A 469 -23.11 -22.63 6.02
N GLN A 470 -22.35 -22.31 4.96
CA GLN A 470 -21.73 -23.32 4.11
C GLN A 470 -20.63 -24.10 4.86
N ILE A 471 -19.90 -23.44 5.77
CA ILE A 471 -18.90 -24.10 6.64
C ILE A 471 -19.55 -25.14 7.57
N ILE A 472 -20.72 -24.84 8.14
CA ILE A 472 -21.44 -25.76 9.04
C ILE A 472 -21.77 -27.05 8.28
N ASN A 473 -22.35 -26.93 7.09
CA ASN A 473 -22.67 -28.07 6.24
C ASN A 473 -21.39 -28.87 5.87
N TYR A 474 -20.27 -28.18 5.67
CA TYR A 474 -18.99 -28.81 5.35
C TYR A 474 -18.40 -29.60 6.54
N CYS A 475 -18.49 -29.05 7.76
CA CYS A 475 -18.08 -29.75 8.98
C CYS A 475 -18.87 -31.04 9.18
N ASP A 476 -20.15 -31.05 8.83
CA ASP A 476 -20.99 -32.25 8.89
C ASP A 476 -20.55 -33.32 7.85
N PHE A 477 -20.09 -32.93 6.66
CA PHE A 477 -19.51 -33.86 5.68
C PHE A 477 -18.18 -34.48 6.12
N SER A 478 -17.36 -33.76 6.89
CA SER A 478 -16.10 -34.29 7.43
C SER A 478 -16.26 -35.46 8.42
N THR A 479 -17.51 -35.74 8.84
CA THR A 479 -17.84 -36.86 9.74
C THR A 479 -18.23 -38.17 9.03
N LYS A 480 -18.25 -38.24 7.70
CA LYS A 480 -18.51 -39.49 6.97
C LYS A 480 -17.61 -39.67 5.74
N PRO A 481 -16.72 -40.69 5.69
CA PRO A 481 -16.24 -41.20 4.42
C PRO A 481 -17.34 -42.12 3.87
N SER A 482 -18.11 -41.67 2.87
CA SER A 482 -18.93 -42.59 2.08
C SER A 482 -18.33 -42.74 0.70
N GLU A 483 -17.86 -43.96 0.43
CA GLU A 483 -17.77 -44.54 -0.90
C GLU A 483 -19.08 -44.29 -1.68
N ASN A 484 -18.94 -44.10 -2.99
CA ASN A 484 -19.99 -43.93 -3.99
C ASN A 484 -20.73 -42.58 -3.99
N CYS A 485 -20.60 -41.85 -5.09
CA CYS A 485 -21.72 -41.64 -6.01
C CYS A 485 -21.28 -40.83 -7.25
N CYS A 486 -20.97 -41.56 -8.33
CA CYS A 486 -21.31 -41.10 -9.67
C CYS A 486 -22.84 -41.09 -9.77
N THR A 487 -23.45 -39.96 -10.17
CA THR A 487 -24.60 -39.81 -11.09
C THR A 487 -25.37 -38.53 -10.80
N GLY A 488 -25.72 -37.78 -11.86
CA GLY A 488 -26.96 -37.00 -11.88
C GLY A 488 -26.83 -35.49 -11.92
N ILE A 489 -26.71 -34.97 -13.14
CA ILE A 489 -27.14 -33.62 -13.53
C ILE A 489 -28.66 -33.53 -13.35
N GLU A 490 -29.18 -32.44 -12.79
CA GLU A 490 -30.30 -31.67 -13.39
C GLU A 490 -30.63 -30.39 -12.59
N ASP A 491 -31.06 -29.40 -13.37
CA ASP A 491 -31.30 -27.99 -13.07
C ASP A 491 -32.35 -27.74 -11.98
N THR A 492 -32.27 -26.57 -11.33
CA THR A 492 -33.40 -25.62 -11.33
C THR A 492 -33.01 -24.24 -10.83
N SER A 493 -33.64 -23.28 -11.48
CA SER A 493 -33.45 -21.85 -11.51
C SER A 493 -34.00 -21.05 -10.31
N SER A 494 -33.51 -19.80 -10.25
CA SER A 494 -34.19 -18.57 -9.84
C SER A 494 -34.54 -18.35 -8.36
N VAL A 495 -33.84 -17.41 -7.72
CA VAL A 495 -34.46 -16.34 -6.90
C VAL A 495 -33.62 -15.05 -6.98
N SER A 496 -34.34 -13.94 -7.15
CA SER A 496 -33.95 -12.55 -7.39
C SER A 496 -33.50 -11.76 -6.13
N ILE A 497 -32.38 -11.04 -6.29
CA ILE A 497 -32.02 -9.66 -5.88
C ILE A 497 -32.65 -9.07 -4.60
N SER A 498 -31.80 -8.66 -3.65
CA SER A 498 -31.94 -7.34 -3.00
C SER A 498 -30.58 -6.77 -2.55
N SER A 499 -30.37 -5.52 -2.94
CA SER A 499 -29.20 -4.67 -2.74
C SER A 499 -29.12 -4.13 -1.32
N HIS A 500 -27.97 -4.25 -0.65
CA HIS A 500 -27.64 -3.40 0.49
C HIS A 500 -26.19 -2.91 0.44
N THR A 501 -26.09 -1.58 0.42
CA THR A 501 -24.92 -0.73 0.47
C THR A 501 -24.15 -0.90 1.79
N SER A 502 -22.83 -1.04 1.71
CA SER A 502 -21.95 -1.06 2.89
C SER A 502 -21.44 0.36 3.22
N PRO A 503 -21.32 0.73 4.51
CA PRO A 503 -20.71 1.99 4.92
C PRO A 503 -19.22 1.79 5.24
N PHE A 504 -18.38 2.67 4.69
CA PHE A 504 -16.95 2.80 5.02
C PHE A 504 -16.69 3.06 6.51
N SER A 505 -15.59 2.52 7.05
CA SER A 505 -14.39 3.31 7.41
C SER A 505 -13.54 2.75 8.56
N THR A 506 -12.24 2.66 8.27
CA THR A 506 -11.08 3.02 9.12
C THR A 506 -10.86 2.36 10.49
N CYS A 507 -9.69 1.75 10.66
CA CYS A 507 -8.93 1.81 11.92
C CYS A 507 -7.43 1.97 11.66
N CYS A 508 -6.90 3.16 11.97
CA CYS A 508 -5.50 3.39 12.31
C CYS A 508 -5.42 3.96 13.73
N ASN A 509 -4.75 3.17 14.59
CA ASN A 509 -4.03 3.50 15.82
C ASN A 509 -4.78 4.02 17.06
N SER A 510 -4.44 3.47 18.23
CA SER A 510 -3.55 4.17 19.18
C SER A 510 -3.21 3.33 20.42
N GLU A 511 -1.93 3.35 20.80
CA GLU A 511 -1.44 3.14 22.16
C GLU A 511 -1.99 4.21 23.11
N SER A 512 -2.17 3.81 24.36
CA SER A 512 -2.71 4.59 25.48
C SER A 512 -1.65 5.48 26.13
N PRO A 513 -2.07 6.46 26.95
CA PRO A 513 -1.80 6.29 28.37
C PRO A 513 -2.97 6.68 29.30
N VAL A 514 -3.16 5.79 30.28
CA VAL A 514 -3.55 5.93 31.71
C VAL A 514 -4.31 7.19 32.18
N GLY A 515 -5.45 6.95 32.86
CA GLY A 515 -5.79 7.67 34.11
C GLY A 515 -7.22 8.19 34.29
N GLN A 516 -7.99 7.49 35.13
CA GLN A 516 -9.03 7.97 36.08
C GLN A 516 -10.49 8.24 35.64
N SER A 517 -11.33 7.24 35.95
CA SER A 517 -12.64 7.24 36.67
C SER A 517 -13.63 8.42 36.57
N SER A 518 -14.86 8.12 36.09
CA SER A 518 -16.17 8.19 36.82
C SER A 518 -17.38 8.38 35.86
N PRO A 519 -18.63 8.03 36.25
CA PRO A 519 -19.66 7.50 35.34
C PRO A 519 -20.89 8.41 35.10
N ALA A 520 -21.85 7.89 34.30
CA ALA A 520 -23.27 8.27 34.13
C ALA A 520 -23.51 9.53 33.25
N THR A 521 -24.54 9.66 32.39
CA THR A 521 -25.81 8.94 32.20
C THR A 521 -26.38 9.28 30.80
N SER A 522 -27.31 8.43 30.36
CA SER A 522 -28.21 8.49 29.21
C SER A 522 -28.90 9.84 28.94
N GLU A 523 -29.22 10.14 27.68
CA GLU A 523 -30.61 10.14 27.19
C GLU A 523 -30.76 10.45 25.69
N ASN A 524 -31.87 9.93 25.17
CA ASN A 524 -32.34 9.90 23.79
C ASN A 524 -32.62 11.28 23.18
N THR A 525 -32.57 11.38 21.84
CA THR A 525 -33.77 11.62 20.99
C THR A 525 -33.37 11.78 19.52
N ASN A 526 -33.88 10.89 18.67
CA ASN A 526 -33.82 10.98 17.21
C ASN A 526 -35.21 11.40 16.70
N LYS A 527 -35.26 12.39 15.79
CA LYS A 527 -36.37 12.63 14.86
C LYS A 527 -35.81 13.08 13.51
N ASN A 528 -36.11 12.26 12.50
CA ASN A 528 -36.48 12.53 11.09
C ASN A 528 -35.81 13.68 10.33
N LEU A 529 -35.34 13.39 9.11
CA LEU A 529 -35.80 14.10 7.89
C LEU A 529 -35.31 13.46 6.58
N ASP A 530 -36.09 13.79 5.55
CA ASP A 530 -36.31 13.16 4.25
C ASP A 530 -35.26 13.38 3.14
N ARG A 531 -35.32 12.45 2.16
CA ARG A 531 -35.24 12.59 0.69
C ARG A 531 -34.32 13.65 0.07
N VAL A 532 -33.38 13.22 -0.79
CA VAL A 532 -33.10 13.89 -2.10
C VAL A 532 -32.68 12.87 -3.17
N SER A 533 -33.21 13.11 -4.36
CA SER A 533 -33.15 12.49 -5.68
C SER A 533 -31.79 12.49 -6.40
N THR A 534 -31.62 11.45 -7.23
CA THR A 534 -30.53 11.18 -8.19
C THR A 534 -30.65 12.01 -9.48
N TYR A 535 -29.52 12.41 -10.05
CA TYR A 535 -29.38 12.76 -11.48
C TYR A 535 -28.03 12.30 -12.03
N THR A 536 -28.09 11.66 -13.19
CA THR A 536 -26.99 11.03 -13.95
C THR A 536 -26.67 11.89 -15.17
N ILE A 537 -25.39 12.12 -15.49
CA ILE A 537 -24.96 12.64 -16.81
C ILE A 537 -23.71 11.89 -17.29
N ASN A 538 -23.79 11.37 -18.51
CA ASN A 538 -22.78 10.62 -19.26
C ASN A 538 -21.93 11.53 -20.18
N LYS A 539 -20.80 10.96 -20.65
CA LYS A 539 -19.97 11.26 -21.86
C LYS A 539 -18.75 12.18 -21.63
N LEU A 540 -17.57 12.02 -22.26
CA LEU A 540 -17.01 11.11 -23.29
C LEU A 540 -15.50 11.44 -23.49
N CYS A 541 -14.72 10.45 -23.95
CA CYS A 541 -13.66 10.48 -24.98
C CYS A 541 -12.25 9.98 -24.60
N ASP A 542 -11.88 8.94 -25.37
CA ASP A 542 -10.64 8.18 -25.47
C ASP A 542 -9.46 8.89 -26.15
N SER A 543 -8.25 8.39 -25.90
CA SER A 543 -7.28 8.06 -26.97
C SER A 543 -6.20 7.11 -26.44
N GLU A 544 -6.37 5.81 -26.70
CA GLU A 544 -5.37 4.77 -26.40
C GLU A 544 -4.33 4.64 -27.52
N VAL A 545 -3.06 4.54 -27.13
CA VAL A 545 -1.95 4.14 -27.99
C VAL A 545 -1.57 2.69 -27.62
N HIS A 546 -1.87 1.75 -28.51
CA HIS A 546 -1.47 0.34 -28.35
C HIS A 546 0.05 0.17 -28.56
N ILE A 547 0.72 -0.44 -27.59
CA ILE A 547 2.04 -1.07 -27.79
C ILE A 547 1.93 -2.53 -27.33
N SER A 548 2.04 -3.44 -28.29
CA SER A 548 2.04 -4.90 -28.13
C SER A 548 3.29 -5.38 -27.39
N LEU A 549 3.10 -6.08 -26.27
CA LEU A 549 4.13 -6.90 -25.64
C LEU A 549 4.00 -8.34 -26.15
N ILE A 550 5.14 -8.89 -26.59
CA ILE A 550 5.28 -10.22 -27.17
C ILE A 550 5.22 -11.27 -26.05
N ASP A 551 4.23 -12.16 -26.11
CA ASP A 551 4.09 -13.33 -25.24
C ASP A 551 5.18 -14.36 -25.53
N TYR A 552 5.91 -14.79 -24.48
CA TYR A 552 6.74 -15.99 -24.52
C TYR A 552 5.96 -17.14 -23.87
N ASN A 553 5.37 -17.99 -24.72
CA ASN A 553 4.79 -19.27 -24.31
C ASN A 553 5.91 -20.31 -24.11
N GLN A 554 6.03 -20.85 -22.89
CA GLN A 554 6.69 -22.13 -22.67
C GLN A 554 5.62 -23.22 -22.65
N SER A 555 5.50 -23.96 -23.76
CA SER A 555 4.81 -25.24 -23.78
C SER A 555 5.81 -26.39 -23.53
N SER A 556 5.38 -27.23 -22.59
CA SER A 556 5.88 -28.55 -22.20
C SER A 556 6.27 -29.49 -23.36
N ILE A 557 7.25 -30.36 -23.13
CA ILE A 557 7.21 -31.78 -23.53
C ILE A 557 8.00 -32.59 -22.48
N ASN A 558 7.32 -33.54 -21.83
CA ASN A 558 7.91 -34.75 -21.25
C ASN A 558 7.38 -35.92 -22.07
N SER A 559 8.24 -36.77 -22.63
CA SER A 559 8.15 -38.24 -22.53
C SER A 559 9.28 -38.94 -23.31
N GLU A 560 9.67 -40.09 -22.78
CA GLU A 560 10.82 -40.92 -23.09
C GLU A 560 10.71 -41.67 -24.43
N SER A 561 11.85 -41.98 -25.08
CA SER A 561 12.24 -43.37 -25.43
C SER A 561 13.48 -43.46 -26.37
N ASN A 562 14.44 -44.26 -25.92
CA ASN A 562 15.40 -45.16 -26.60
C ASN A 562 15.91 -44.95 -28.05
N HIS A 563 17.23 -45.21 -28.16
CA HIS A 563 18.01 -45.79 -29.27
C HIS A 563 18.85 -44.91 -30.23
N SER A 564 20.18 -45.03 -30.01
CA SER A 564 21.31 -45.27 -30.95
C SER A 564 21.62 -44.38 -32.16
N ILE A 565 22.84 -43.81 -32.10
CA ILE A 565 23.91 -43.75 -33.13
C ILE A 565 23.57 -43.19 -34.53
N SER A 566 24.13 -42.02 -34.86
CA SER A 566 25.14 -41.82 -35.93
C SER A 566 25.32 -40.33 -36.25
N GLY A 567 26.55 -39.94 -36.57
CA GLY A 567 27.03 -38.57 -36.48
C GLY A 567 26.66 -37.63 -37.64
N ASN A 568 26.90 -36.33 -37.40
CA ASN A 568 27.32 -35.44 -38.47
C ASN A 568 28.13 -34.27 -37.89
N SER A 569 29.44 -34.32 -38.12
CA SER A 569 30.47 -33.40 -37.67
C SER A 569 30.53 -32.14 -38.53
N ASN A 570 29.53 -31.24 -38.42
CA ASN A 570 29.57 -29.93 -39.10
C ASN A 570 29.00 -28.75 -38.27
N SER A 571 28.60 -28.94 -37.01
CA SER A 571 28.09 -27.86 -36.14
C SER A 571 29.14 -27.20 -35.24
N ILE A 572 30.36 -27.77 -35.16
CA ILE A 572 31.40 -27.31 -34.23
C ILE A 572 32.25 -26.17 -34.84
N LEU A 573 32.34 -26.08 -36.17
CA LEU A 573 33.10 -25.01 -36.82
C LEU A 573 32.37 -23.65 -36.81
N SER A 574 31.03 -23.64 -36.79
CA SER A 574 30.24 -22.40 -36.77
C SER A 574 30.14 -21.76 -35.38
N THR A 575 30.16 -22.57 -34.32
CA THR A 575 30.12 -22.08 -32.94
C THR A 575 31.46 -21.51 -32.49
N LEU A 576 32.58 -22.07 -32.94
CA LEU A 576 33.92 -21.50 -32.68
C LEU A 576 34.12 -20.16 -33.42
N ALA A 577 33.64 -20.03 -34.66
CA ALA A 577 33.71 -18.78 -35.41
C ALA A 577 32.90 -17.64 -34.73
N LEU A 578 31.71 -17.97 -34.20
CA LEU A 578 30.86 -17.01 -33.48
C LEU A 578 31.48 -16.59 -32.14
N PHE A 579 32.18 -17.50 -31.47
CA PHE A 579 32.87 -17.21 -30.20
C PHE A 579 34.10 -16.32 -30.43
N THR A 580 34.88 -16.54 -31.49
CA THR A 580 36.02 -15.68 -31.85
C THR A 580 35.60 -14.28 -32.31
N TYR A 581 34.46 -14.15 -33.00
CA TYR A 581 33.92 -12.86 -33.43
C TYR A 581 33.44 -12.01 -32.24
N ASN A 582 32.77 -12.63 -31.26
CA ASN A 582 32.33 -11.94 -30.04
C ASN A 582 33.50 -11.55 -29.13
N LEU A 583 34.58 -12.35 -29.08
CA LEU A 583 35.78 -11.97 -28.32
C LEU A 583 36.51 -10.77 -28.96
N LEU A 584 36.56 -10.68 -30.30
CA LEU A 584 37.18 -9.56 -31.01
C LEU A 584 36.40 -8.24 -30.78
N LEU A 585 35.07 -8.31 -30.73
CA LEU A 585 34.21 -7.16 -30.44
C LEU A 585 34.37 -6.63 -29.02
N VAL A 586 34.57 -7.51 -28.04
CA VAL A 586 34.86 -7.11 -26.65
C VAL A 586 36.25 -6.45 -26.53
N PHE A 587 37.23 -6.88 -27.31
CA PHE A 587 38.56 -6.26 -27.31
C PHE A 587 38.59 -4.88 -28.00
N ILE A 588 37.77 -4.65 -29.03
CA ILE A 588 37.69 -3.35 -29.71
C ILE A 588 36.99 -2.29 -28.85
N VAL A 589 36.02 -2.69 -28.02
CA VAL A 589 35.31 -1.79 -27.09
C VAL A 589 36.17 -1.43 -25.86
N LEU A 590 37.17 -2.23 -25.51
CA LEU A 590 38.05 -1.97 -24.37
C LEU A 590 39.30 -1.14 -24.72
N PHE A 591 39.53 -0.80 -26.00
CA PHE A 591 40.71 -0.05 -26.45
C PHE A 591 40.40 1.24 -27.24
N TYR A 592 39.16 1.74 -27.18
CA TYR A 592 38.77 3.03 -27.77
C TYR A 592 38.15 3.99 -26.75
#